data_AF-A0A0U5CGH1-F1
#
_entry.id   AF-A0A0U5CGH1-F1
#
_cell.length_a   1.000
_cell.length_b   1.000
_cell.length_c   1.000
_cell.angle_alpha   90.00
_cell.angle_beta   90.00
_cell.angle_gamma   90.00
#
_symmetry.space_group_name_H-M   'P 1'
#
loop_
_entity.id
_entity.type
_entity.pdbx_description
1 polymer ?
#
loop_
_entity_poly.entity_id
_entity_poly.type
_entity_poly.pdbx_seq_one_letter_code
_entity_poly.pdbx_strand_id
1 'polypeptide(L)'
;MLACVLAIVLALVGGLHLLYNHSRVKSIPGPFFAAISDIWRLYAQRAPGYSRHLAELHRKHGDAVRLGPSFVSICDYEEIARVYREKLREELRQFGRSASQEQLLGRPEDFTCHEGAINDDLRNIIGTFRRHRTIDLTASLRFFAEGFLSHFFVDSFPRLSSGDPPDNRLKPSLLSIIEEQLLRGPASLLKRERLSCYNFGKASTPSIHGISGTRDTSMGRERGEPPILAACIESITAAFVTVFQILLSKPIVLSTLRSELDSAPRLRDKSAGPSWSDLAGLPYLDAVLKETMRHALLIENQHGMRLTDGPLDMSGIGIPRGTIVSWHPFAVLCNDSVYGVDAGAFKPERWLSADHPQLTFMHESLVPLSVCLAEYPKLESAWLELKKTVVVLLLPSPRGGVCRRT
;
A
#
# COMPACT_ATOMS: atom_id res chain seq x y z
N MET A 1 11.04 -11.58 -56.31
CA MET A 1 9.75 -12.30 -56.32
C MET A 1 9.43 -12.88 -54.94
N LEU A 2 10.13 -13.91 -54.46
CA LEU A 2 9.83 -14.57 -53.18
C LEU A 2 9.85 -13.61 -51.97
N ALA A 3 10.85 -12.73 -51.88
CA ALA A 3 10.96 -11.74 -50.80
C ALA A 3 9.82 -10.70 -50.81
N CYS A 4 9.37 -10.27 -52.00
CA CYS A 4 8.24 -9.34 -52.13
C CYS A 4 6.92 -10.01 -51.74
N VAL A 5 6.72 -11.26 -52.15
CA VAL A 5 5.53 -12.05 -51.76
C VAL A 5 5.52 -12.27 -50.25
N LEU A 6 6.65 -12.63 -49.65
CA LEU A 6 6.77 -12.77 -48.20
C LEU A 6 6.48 -11.46 -47.46
N ALA A 7 7.00 -10.33 -47.94
CA ALA A 7 6.74 -9.01 -47.36
C ALA A 7 5.26 -8.63 -47.43
N ILE A 8 4.57 -8.89 -48.55
CA ILE A 8 3.14 -8.63 -48.72
C ILE A 8 2.31 -9.52 -47.79
N VAL A 9 2.63 -10.82 -47.70
CA VAL A 9 1.93 -11.75 -46.80
C VAL A 9 2.10 -11.32 -45.34
N LEU A 10 3.31 -10.96 -44.91
CA LEU A 10 3.56 -10.46 -43.56
C LEU A 10 2.82 -9.15 -43.28
N ALA A 11 2.76 -8.23 -44.24
CA ALA A 11 2.01 -6.99 -44.11
C ALA A 11 0.49 -7.24 -44.00
N LEU A 12 -0.04 -8.20 -44.76
CA LEU A 12 -1.46 -8.53 -44.77
C LEU A 12 -1.88 -9.28 -43.49
N VAL A 13 -1.07 -10.25 -43.05
CA VAL A 13 -1.26 -10.93 -41.77
C VAL A 13 -1.11 -9.95 -40.60
N GLY A 14 -0.09 -9.08 -40.63
CA GLY A 14 0.09 -8.03 -39.63
C GLY A 14 -1.08 -7.05 -39.60
N GLY A 15 -1.56 -6.60 -40.76
CA GLY A 15 -2.72 -5.72 -40.90
C GLY A 15 -4.01 -6.36 -40.37
N LEU A 16 -4.27 -7.63 -40.72
CA LEU A 16 -5.42 -8.39 -40.19
C LEU A 16 -5.33 -8.57 -38.68
N HIS A 17 -4.14 -8.87 -38.15
CA HIS A 17 -3.91 -9.01 -36.71
C HIS A 17 -4.12 -7.68 -35.96
N LEU A 18 -3.67 -6.57 -36.53
CA LEU A 18 -3.91 -5.22 -36.00
C LEU A 18 -5.40 -4.86 -36.02
N LEU A 19 -6.11 -5.12 -37.12
CA LEU A 19 -7.55 -4.89 -37.25
C LEU A 19 -8.36 -5.75 -36.28
N TYR A 20 -7.98 -7.03 -36.13
CA TYR A 20 -8.59 -7.95 -35.19
C TYR A 20 -8.43 -7.43 -33.75
N ASN A 21 -7.20 -7.16 -33.30
CA ASN A 21 -6.95 -6.65 -31.95
C ASN A 21 -7.56 -5.25 -31.72
N HIS A 22 -7.62 -4.40 -32.74
CA HIS A 22 -8.32 -3.12 -32.66
C HIS A 22 -9.81 -3.32 -32.31
N SER A 23 -10.45 -4.27 -33.00
CA SER A 23 -11.88 -4.54 -32.89
C SER A 23 -12.27 -5.19 -31.56
N ARG A 24 -11.38 -5.98 -30.96
CA ARG A 24 -11.62 -6.68 -29.68
C ARG A 24 -11.87 -5.74 -28.50
N VAL A 25 -11.13 -4.64 -28.43
CA VAL A 25 -11.12 -3.71 -27.29
C VAL A 25 -11.55 -2.30 -27.75
N LYS A 26 -12.38 -2.22 -28.79
CA LYS A 26 -12.83 -0.94 -29.38
C LYS A 26 -13.78 -0.17 -28.45
N SER A 27 -14.52 -0.88 -27.60
CA SER A 27 -15.44 -0.29 -26.62
C SER A 27 -14.72 0.51 -25.54
N ILE A 28 -13.45 0.21 -25.27
CA ILE A 28 -12.69 0.82 -24.18
C ILE A 28 -11.96 2.06 -24.69
N PRO A 29 -12.25 3.25 -24.11
CA PRO A 29 -11.61 4.49 -24.51
C PRO A 29 -10.13 4.52 -24.13
N GLY A 30 -9.32 5.30 -24.86
CA GLY A 30 -7.92 5.50 -24.54
C GLY A 30 -7.18 6.31 -25.60
N PRO A 31 -5.87 6.53 -25.42
CA PRO A 31 -5.06 7.26 -26.37
C PRO A 31 -5.05 6.59 -27.75
N PHE A 32 -5.14 7.40 -28.82
CA PHE A 32 -5.29 6.89 -30.19
C PHE A 32 -4.21 5.86 -30.59
N PHE A 33 -2.94 6.16 -30.30
CA PHE A 33 -1.82 5.28 -30.64
C PHE A 33 -1.77 4.00 -29.79
N ALA A 34 -2.42 3.99 -28.61
CA ALA A 34 -2.53 2.81 -27.77
C ALA A 34 -3.36 1.71 -28.43
N ALA A 35 -4.27 2.08 -29.34
CA ALA A 35 -5.08 1.10 -30.05
C ALA A 35 -4.30 0.30 -31.10
N ILE A 36 -3.21 0.86 -31.62
CA ILE A 36 -2.46 0.32 -32.75
C ILE A 36 -1.30 -0.55 -32.26
N SER A 37 -0.55 -0.11 -31.25
CA SER A 37 0.63 -0.85 -30.79
C SER A 37 0.97 -0.60 -29.33
N ASP A 38 1.79 -1.48 -28.78
CA ASP A 38 2.32 -1.36 -27.43
C ASP A 38 3.40 -0.28 -27.29
N ILE A 39 3.91 0.26 -28.41
CA ILE A 39 4.99 1.26 -28.42
C ILE A 39 4.59 2.50 -27.62
N TRP A 40 3.34 2.96 -27.78
CA TRP A 40 2.84 4.11 -27.04
C TRP A 40 2.90 3.87 -25.53
N ARG A 41 2.43 2.71 -25.05
CA ARG A 41 2.48 2.34 -23.63
C ARG A 41 3.91 2.21 -23.13
N LEU A 42 4.76 1.52 -23.87
CA LEU A 42 6.15 1.31 -23.50
C LEU A 42 6.91 2.63 -23.40
N TYR A 43 6.59 3.60 -24.26
CA TYR A 43 7.10 4.96 -24.15
C TYR A 43 6.54 5.68 -22.92
N ALA A 44 5.21 5.68 -22.75
CA ALA A 44 4.54 6.37 -21.65
C ALA A 44 4.99 5.86 -20.28
N GLN A 45 5.14 4.54 -20.10
CA GLN A 45 5.60 3.92 -18.85
C GLN A 45 7.05 4.28 -18.48
N ARG A 46 7.86 4.68 -19.46
CA ARG A 46 9.24 5.14 -19.23
C ARG A 46 9.32 6.64 -18.95
N ALA A 47 8.25 7.38 -19.23
CA ALA A 47 8.22 8.80 -18.99
C ALA A 47 8.13 9.10 -17.47
N PRO A 48 8.86 10.10 -16.98
CA PRO A 48 8.75 10.51 -15.58
C PRO A 48 7.33 11.00 -15.30
N GLY A 49 6.73 10.54 -14.21
CA GLY A 49 5.37 10.91 -13.84
C GLY A 49 4.26 10.11 -14.52
N TYR A 50 4.59 8.92 -15.08
CA TYR A 50 3.60 8.01 -15.68
C TYR A 50 2.38 7.77 -14.78
N SER A 51 2.57 7.59 -13.47
CA SER A 51 1.49 7.41 -12.49
C SER A 51 0.45 8.53 -12.54
N ARG A 52 0.91 9.78 -12.61
CA ARG A 52 0.03 10.96 -12.71
C ARG A 52 -0.64 11.03 -14.08
N HIS A 53 0.11 10.77 -15.14
CA HIS A 53 -0.43 10.71 -16.49
C HIS A 53 -1.52 9.63 -16.62
N LEU A 54 -1.33 8.48 -15.99
CA LEU A 54 -2.31 7.40 -15.97
C LEU A 54 -3.58 7.79 -15.19
N ALA A 55 -3.44 8.46 -14.05
CA ALA A 55 -4.59 9.01 -13.33
C ALA A 55 -5.34 10.07 -14.15
N GLU A 56 -4.64 10.91 -14.91
CA GLU A 56 -5.26 11.87 -15.84
C GLU A 56 -6.03 11.16 -16.96
N LEU A 57 -5.50 10.05 -17.48
CA LEU A 57 -6.20 9.25 -18.47
C LEU A 57 -7.48 8.64 -17.89
N HIS A 58 -7.43 8.09 -16.68
CA HIS A 58 -8.62 7.58 -15.99
C HIS A 58 -9.63 8.69 -15.69
N ARG A 59 -9.19 9.89 -15.29
CA ARG A 59 -10.08 11.05 -15.14
C ARG A 59 -10.78 11.41 -16.45
N LYS A 60 -10.10 11.26 -17.60
CA LYS A 60 -10.65 11.61 -18.92
C LYS A 60 -11.55 10.53 -19.51
N HIS A 61 -11.22 9.26 -19.28
CA HIS A 61 -11.79 8.13 -20.02
C HIS A 61 -12.61 7.19 -19.13
N GLY A 62 -12.60 7.37 -17.81
CA GLY A 62 -13.36 6.58 -16.84
C GLY A 62 -12.54 5.42 -16.24
N ASP A 63 -13.27 4.43 -15.70
CA ASP A 63 -12.67 3.36 -14.90
C ASP A 63 -11.84 2.37 -15.70
N ALA A 64 -12.00 2.32 -17.04
CA ALA A 64 -11.21 1.48 -17.93
C ALA A 64 -10.56 2.30 -19.04
N VAL A 65 -9.23 2.16 -19.19
CA VAL A 65 -8.44 2.88 -20.19
C VAL A 65 -7.63 1.89 -21.02
N ARG A 66 -7.80 1.95 -22.33
CA ARG A 66 -7.01 1.18 -23.28
C ARG A 66 -5.58 1.73 -23.37
N LEU A 67 -4.60 0.92 -22.97
CA LEU A 67 -3.17 1.25 -23.09
C LEU A 67 -2.47 0.43 -24.19
N GLY A 68 -3.11 -0.58 -24.76
CA GLY A 68 -2.54 -1.38 -25.85
C GLY A 68 -3.60 -2.09 -26.68
N PRO A 69 -3.20 -2.82 -27.73
CA PRO A 69 -4.11 -3.67 -28.51
C PRO A 69 -4.80 -4.75 -27.67
N SER A 70 -4.10 -5.26 -26.66
CA SER A 70 -4.61 -6.26 -25.70
C SER A 70 -4.23 -5.88 -24.26
N PHE A 71 -4.19 -4.58 -23.94
CA PHE A 71 -3.76 -4.10 -22.62
C PHE A 71 -4.68 -2.97 -22.14
N VAL A 72 -5.26 -3.15 -20.96
CA VAL A 72 -6.25 -2.24 -20.36
C VAL A 72 -5.79 -1.91 -18.93
N SER A 73 -5.86 -0.63 -18.58
CA SER A 73 -5.74 -0.16 -17.20
C SER A 73 -7.12 0.00 -16.60
N ILE A 74 -7.29 -0.39 -15.35
CA ILE A 74 -8.55 -0.32 -14.62
C ILE A 74 -8.37 0.41 -13.29
N CYS A 75 -9.43 1.10 -12.86
CA CYS A 75 -9.56 1.69 -11.52
C CYS A 75 -10.74 1.14 -10.73
N ASP A 76 -11.43 0.13 -11.26
CA ASP A 76 -12.55 -0.54 -10.61
C ASP A 76 -12.06 -1.35 -9.39
N TYR A 77 -12.41 -0.87 -8.20
CA TYR A 77 -11.95 -1.47 -6.95
C TYR A 77 -12.51 -2.88 -6.74
N GLU A 78 -13.72 -3.20 -7.24
CA GLU A 78 -14.35 -4.50 -7.04
C GLU A 78 -13.58 -5.59 -7.77
N GLU A 79 -13.21 -5.31 -9.03
CA GLU A 79 -12.41 -6.23 -9.82
C GLU A 79 -11.02 -6.39 -9.22
N ILE A 80 -10.38 -5.28 -8.83
CA ILE A 80 -9.04 -5.32 -8.26
C ILE A 80 -9.05 -6.12 -6.94
N ALA A 81 -10.02 -5.86 -6.06
CA ALA A 81 -10.18 -6.59 -4.79
C ALA A 81 -10.46 -8.07 -5.04
N ARG A 82 -11.28 -8.41 -6.04
CA ARG A 82 -11.53 -9.81 -6.43
C ARG A 82 -10.23 -10.51 -6.84
N VAL A 83 -9.41 -9.85 -7.67
CA VAL A 83 -8.12 -10.43 -8.10
C VAL A 83 -7.18 -10.65 -6.92
N TYR A 84 -7.03 -9.68 -6.01
CA TYR A 84 -6.21 -9.87 -4.82
C TYR A 84 -6.75 -10.97 -3.90
N ARG A 85 -8.07 -11.07 -3.74
CA ARG A 85 -8.72 -12.10 -2.92
C ARG A 85 -8.49 -13.50 -3.48
N GLU A 86 -8.65 -13.67 -4.79
CA GLU A 86 -8.37 -14.94 -5.48
C GLU A 86 -6.91 -15.36 -5.29
N LYS A 87 -5.97 -14.44 -5.56
CA LYS A 87 -4.54 -14.71 -5.39
C LYS A 87 -4.16 -15.00 -3.94
N LEU A 88 -4.67 -14.21 -2.98
CA LEU A 88 -4.38 -14.43 -1.56
C LEU A 88 -4.86 -15.80 -1.10
N ARG A 89 -6.07 -16.21 -1.48
CA ARG A 89 -6.60 -17.55 -1.14
C ARG A 89 -5.79 -18.66 -1.80
N GLU A 90 -5.32 -18.44 -3.02
CA GLU A 90 -4.42 -19.40 -3.69
C GLU A 90 -3.09 -19.53 -2.96
N GLU A 91 -2.44 -18.41 -2.62
CA GLU A 91 -1.19 -18.42 -1.84
C GLU A 91 -1.40 -19.08 -0.48
N LEU A 92 -2.42 -18.67 0.28
CA LEU A 92 -2.74 -19.28 1.58
C LEU A 92 -3.01 -20.79 1.48
N ARG A 93 -3.62 -21.28 0.39
CA ARG A 93 -3.78 -22.74 0.16
C ARG A 93 -2.46 -23.43 -0.15
N GLN A 94 -1.56 -22.79 -0.90
CA GLN A 94 -0.25 -23.35 -1.24
C GLN A 94 0.64 -23.44 0.00
N PHE A 95 0.70 -22.37 0.80
CA PHE A 95 1.46 -22.31 2.05
C PHE A 95 0.78 -23.11 3.18
N GLY A 96 -0.54 -23.21 3.15
CA GLY A 96 -1.36 -23.99 4.09
C GLY A 96 -1.41 -25.49 3.83
N ARG A 97 -0.64 -26.06 2.89
CA ARG A 97 -0.59 -27.54 2.69
C ARG A 97 -0.03 -28.33 3.89
N SER A 98 0.29 -27.66 5.00
CA SER A 98 0.64 -28.26 6.29
C SER A 98 -0.34 -27.95 7.44
N ALA A 99 -1.40 -27.16 7.23
CA ALA A 99 -2.40 -26.85 8.25
C ALA A 99 -3.80 -26.67 7.64
N SER A 100 -4.83 -27.22 8.26
CA SER A 100 -6.21 -27.07 7.77
C SER A 100 -6.59 -25.59 7.59
N GLN A 101 -7.37 -25.27 6.55
CA GLN A 101 -7.79 -23.89 6.23
C GLN A 101 -8.52 -23.20 7.41
N GLU A 102 -9.09 -23.99 8.33
CA GLU A 102 -9.68 -23.53 9.60
C GLU A 102 -8.65 -23.04 10.64
N GLN A 103 -7.40 -23.53 10.61
CA GLN A 103 -6.33 -23.06 11.50
C GLN A 103 -5.65 -21.76 11.02
N LEU A 104 -5.65 -21.47 9.72
CA LEU A 104 -5.03 -20.27 9.14
C LEU A 104 -5.93 -19.04 9.19
N LEU A 105 -7.25 -19.24 9.09
CA LEU A 105 -8.23 -18.17 9.17
C LEU A 105 -8.66 -17.85 10.61
N GLY A 106 -8.32 -18.73 11.57
CA GLY A 106 -8.71 -18.63 12.97
C GLY A 106 -10.21 -18.86 13.18
N ARG A 107 -10.60 -19.29 14.39
CA ARG A 107 -11.99 -19.12 14.81
C ARG A 107 -12.19 -17.65 15.20
N PRO A 108 -13.36 -17.04 15.00
CA PRO A 108 -13.63 -15.66 15.45
C PRO A 108 -13.31 -15.44 16.94
N GLU A 109 -13.40 -16.50 17.73
CA GLU A 109 -13.12 -16.54 19.17
C GLU A 109 -11.63 -16.39 19.53
N ASP A 110 -10.72 -16.61 18.57
CA ASP A 110 -9.27 -16.45 18.77
C ASP A 110 -8.79 -15.01 18.53
N PHE A 111 -9.60 -14.14 17.93
CA PHE A 111 -9.20 -12.78 17.54
C PHE A 111 -8.68 -11.95 18.74
N THR A 112 -9.36 -12.01 19.89
CA THR A 112 -8.99 -11.25 21.08
C THR A 112 -7.75 -11.80 21.81
N CYS A 113 -7.26 -13.00 21.45
CA CYS A 113 -6.10 -13.59 22.12
C CYS A 113 -4.80 -12.80 21.88
N HIS A 114 -4.78 -11.98 20.82
CA HIS A 114 -3.65 -11.16 20.43
C HIS A 114 -3.64 -9.77 21.08
N GLU A 115 -4.68 -9.39 21.83
CA GLU A 115 -4.75 -8.09 22.47
C GLU A 115 -3.63 -7.94 23.51
N GLY A 116 -2.81 -6.90 23.34
CA GLY A 116 -1.66 -6.63 24.20
C GLY A 116 -0.38 -7.39 23.82
N ALA A 117 -0.35 -8.10 22.69
CA ALA A 117 0.86 -8.75 22.18
C ALA A 117 2.02 -7.76 21.97
N ILE A 118 1.73 -6.47 21.71
CA ILE A 118 2.77 -5.44 21.51
C ILE A 118 3.29 -4.82 22.81
N ASN A 119 2.67 -5.12 23.95
CA ASN A 119 2.91 -4.38 25.20
C ASN A 119 4.38 -4.40 25.64
N ASP A 120 5.07 -5.53 25.45
CA ASP A 120 6.46 -5.71 25.86
C ASP A 120 7.40 -4.89 24.96
N ASP A 121 7.22 -4.99 23.64
CA ASP A 121 7.94 -4.19 22.66
C ASP A 121 7.67 -2.69 22.88
N LEU A 122 6.43 -2.34 23.18
CA LEU A 122 5.99 -0.97 23.42
C LEU A 122 6.68 -0.36 24.65
N ARG A 123 6.79 -1.13 25.74
CA ARG A 123 7.55 -0.70 26.94
C ARG A 123 9.02 -0.48 26.59
N ASN A 124 9.61 -1.33 25.76
CA ASN A 124 11.00 -1.22 25.33
C ASN A 124 11.26 0.03 24.49
N ILE A 125 10.43 0.32 23.47
CA ILE A 125 10.61 1.52 22.64
C ILE A 125 10.39 2.81 23.43
N ILE A 126 9.39 2.87 24.32
CA ILE A 126 9.17 4.03 25.21
C ILE A 126 10.39 4.23 26.12
N GLY A 127 10.93 3.16 26.69
CA GLY A 127 12.15 3.22 27.49
C GLY A 127 13.35 3.73 26.69
N THR A 128 13.48 3.35 25.43
CA THR A 128 14.53 3.83 24.53
C THR A 128 14.38 5.33 24.21
N PHE A 129 13.17 5.79 23.91
CA PHE A 129 12.86 7.21 23.68
C PHE A 129 13.10 8.08 24.91
N ARG A 130 12.83 7.55 26.11
CA ARG A 130 13.10 8.28 27.37
C ARG A 130 14.60 8.36 27.70
N ARG A 131 15.37 7.33 27.35
CA ARG A 131 16.81 7.24 27.67
C ARG A 131 17.67 8.13 26.78
N HIS A 132 17.35 8.26 25.50
CA HIS A 132 18.19 9.00 24.55
C HIS A 132 17.51 10.29 24.11
N ARG A 133 18.24 11.41 24.18
CA ARG A 133 17.74 12.74 23.79
C ARG A 133 17.68 12.96 22.28
N THR A 134 18.46 12.22 21.50
CA THR A 134 18.55 12.33 20.04
C THR A 134 18.41 10.94 19.44
N ILE A 135 17.28 10.69 18.78
CA ILE A 135 17.00 9.43 18.10
C ILE A 135 16.46 9.76 16.72
N ASP A 136 16.87 8.97 15.72
CA ASP A 136 16.14 8.91 14.45
C ASP A 136 14.79 8.23 14.68
N LEU A 137 13.75 9.05 14.79
CA LEU A 137 12.39 8.59 15.05
C LEU A 137 11.89 7.65 13.95
N THR A 138 12.21 7.94 12.69
CA THR A 138 11.72 7.14 11.56
C THR A 138 12.33 5.75 11.58
N ALA A 139 13.66 5.67 11.71
CA ALA A 139 14.36 4.39 11.77
C ALA A 139 13.93 3.57 12.99
N SER A 140 13.81 4.21 14.16
CA SER A 140 13.45 3.51 15.40
C SER A 140 12.03 2.95 15.38
N LEU A 141 11.06 3.72 14.87
CA LEU A 141 9.68 3.25 14.72
C LEU A 141 9.60 2.10 13.71
N ARG A 142 10.37 2.18 12.62
CA ARG A 142 10.43 1.11 11.62
C ARG A 142 11.00 -0.18 12.20
N PHE A 143 12.15 -0.12 12.87
CA PHE A 143 12.75 -1.29 13.52
C PHE A 143 11.84 -1.92 14.57
N PHE A 144 11.13 -1.07 15.34
CA PHE A 144 10.13 -1.54 16.28
C PHE A 144 8.97 -2.27 15.59
N ALA A 145 8.39 -1.69 14.54
CA ALA A 145 7.27 -2.31 13.83
C ALA A 145 7.70 -3.61 13.13
N GLU A 146 8.84 -3.62 12.42
CA GLU A 146 9.37 -4.81 11.78
C GLU A 146 9.70 -5.92 12.80
N GLY A 147 10.28 -5.55 13.95
CA GLY A 147 10.59 -6.48 15.03
C GLY A 147 9.34 -7.11 15.63
N PHE A 148 8.34 -6.28 15.98
CA PHE A 148 7.05 -6.73 16.47
C PHE A 148 6.37 -7.67 15.46
N LEU A 149 6.23 -7.25 14.20
CA LEU A 149 5.54 -8.04 13.17
C LEU A 149 6.28 -9.35 12.88
N SER A 150 7.61 -9.34 12.85
CA SER A 150 8.41 -10.57 12.67
C SER A 150 8.20 -11.56 13.82
N HIS A 151 8.09 -11.10 15.07
CA HIS A 151 7.79 -11.95 16.20
C HIS A 151 6.34 -12.43 16.17
N PHE A 152 5.41 -11.53 15.88
CA PHE A 152 3.97 -11.79 15.86
C PHE A 152 3.57 -12.84 14.82
N PHE A 153 4.22 -12.84 13.65
CA PHE A 153 3.96 -13.81 12.57
C PHE A 153 4.89 -15.02 12.54
N VAL A 154 5.82 -15.16 13.49
CA VAL A 154 6.86 -16.21 13.45
C VAL A 154 6.27 -17.63 13.34
N ASP A 155 5.18 -17.90 14.06
CA ASP A 155 4.51 -19.20 14.09
C ASP A 155 3.54 -19.41 12.93
N SER A 156 3.19 -18.35 12.18
CA SER A 156 2.25 -18.46 11.07
C SER A 156 2.86 -19.15 9.85
N PHE A 157 4.18 -19.09 9.71
CA PHE A 157 4.89 -19.55 8.52
C PHE A 157 6.20 -20.26 8.90
N PRO A 158 6.14 -21.56 9.26
CA PRO A 158 7.33 -22.35 9.53
C PRO A 158 8.26 -22.28 8.32
N ARG A 159 9.54 -21.93 8.54
CA ARG A 159 10.52 -21.82 7.47
C ARG A 159 10.54 -23.12 6.67
N LEU A 160 10.25 -23.05 5.37
CA LEU A 160 10.56 -24.13 4.43
C LEU A 160 12.09 -24.29 4.46
N SER A 161 12.55 -25.34 5.14
CA SER A 161 13.97 -25.71 5.25
C SER A 161 14.55 -25.94 3.85
N SER A 162 15.20 -24.93 3.27
CA SER A 162 16.34 -25.11 2.39
C SER A 162 17.54 -24.56 3.12
N GLY A 163 18.45 -25.46 3.53
CA GLY A 163 19.60 -25.12 4.36
C GLY A 163 20.53 -24.16 3.63
N ASP A 164 20.55 -22.91 4.09
CA ASP A 164 21.70 -22.01 4.01
C ASP A 164 21.64 -21.09 5.25
N PRO A 165 22.78 -20.77 5.87
CA PRO A 165 22.83 -19.90 7.05
C PRO A 165 22.39 -18.47 6.69
N PRO A 166 21.86 -17.69 7.65
CA PRO A 166 21.37 -16.35 7.38
C PRO A 166 22.52 -15.45 6.90
N ASP A 167 22.46 -15.02 5.64
CA ASP A 167 23.37 -14.01 5.09
C ASP A 167 22.97 -12.66 5.70
N ASN A 168 23.76 -12.19 6.67
CA ASN A 168 23.55 -10.97 7.46
C ASN A 168 23.76 -9.67 6.65
N ARG A 169 23.54 -9.72 5.33
CA ARG A 169 23.69 -8.58 4.42
C ARG A 169 22.36 -7.86 4.32
N LEU A 170 22.23 -6.79 5.11
CA LEU A 170 21.28 -5.70 4.92
C LEU A 170 21.17 -5.33 3.43
N LYS A 171 20.08 -5.76 2.78
CA LYS A 171 19.72 -5.35 1.43
C LYS A 171 18.86 -4.09 1.52
N PRO A 172 19.04 -3.15 0.60
CA PRO A 172 18.61 -1.76 0.78
C PRO A 172 17.10 -1.64 0.90
N SER A 173 16.61 -1.31 2.10
CA SER A 173 15.25 -0.81 2.34
C SER A 173 15.11 0.61 1.77
N LEU A 174 13.91 1.20 1.83
CA LEU A 174 13.65 2.62 1.48
C LEU A 174 14.66 3.61 2.09
N LEU A 175 15.36 3.21 3.16
CA LEU A 175 16.49 3.94 3.70
C LEU A 175 17.67 4.04 2.72
N SER A 176 17.95 3.16 1.76
CA SER A 176 19.06 3.42 0.82
C SER A 176 18.76 4.58 -0.11
N ILE A 177 17.51 4.74 -0.56
CA ILE A 177 17.11 5.83 -1.43
C ILE A 177 16.95 7.11 -0.60
N ILE A 178 16.43 7.02 0.62
CA ILE A 178 16.24 8.18 1.49
C ILE A 178 17.56 8.59 2.17
N GLU A 179 18.42 7.66 2.61
CA GLU A 179 19.80 7.89 3.08
C GLU A 179 20.74 8.28 1.96
N GLU A 180 20.64 7.76 0.73
CA GLU A 180 21.45 8.29 -0.39
C GLU A 180 21.07 9.75 -0.69
N GLN A 181 19.81 10.13 -0.42
CA GLN A 181 19.31 11.51 -0.54
C GLN A 181 19.59 12.37 0.70
N LEU A 182 19.69 11.78 1.90
CA LEU A 182 20.02 12.47 3.16
C LEU A 182 21.54 12.60 3.41
N LEU A 183 22.33 11.60 2.99
CA LEU A 183 23.80 11.53 3.17
C LEU A 183 24.59 12.12 2.01
N ARG A 184 23.96 12.44 0.86
CA ARG A 184 24.53 13.43 -0.09
C ARG A 184 24.47 14.87 0.42
N GLY A 185 23.88 15.06 1.61
CA GLY A 185 24.13 16.16 2.54
C GLY A 185 23.98 17.55 1.96
N PRO A 186 24.56 18.58 2.61
CA PRO A 186 25.38 18.51 3.84
C PRO A 186 25.19 19.76 4.75
N ALA A 187 25.97 19.98 5.80
CA ALA A 187 27.26 20.68 5.72
C ALA A 187 27.74 21.28 4.34
N SER A 188 26.85 21.49 3.35
CA SER A 188 26.88 22.45 2.22
C SER A 188 25.50 23.10 2.09
N LEU A 189 24.81 23.27 3.22
CA LEU A 189 24.86 24.54 3.98
C LEU A 189 24.05 25.63 3.29
N LEU A 190 23.54 26.59 4.06
CA LEU A 190 23.42 27.98 3.59
C LEU A 190 22.45 28.28 2.42
N LYS A 191 21.79 27.31 1.78
CA LYS A 191 20.76 27.54 0.73
C LYS A 191 19.32 27.58 1.28
N ARG A 192 19.21 27.87 2.58
CA ARG A 192 17.98 28.20 3.28
C ARG A 192 17.60 29.65 2.95
N GLU A 193 17.39 29.97 1.69
CA GLU A 193 16.69 31.18 1.29
C GLU A 193 15.66 30.83 0.22
N ARG A 194 14.41 31.22 0.48
CA ARG A 194 13.24 31.09 -0.39
C ARG A 194 12.58 29.70 -0.38
N LEU A 195 11.90 29.45 0.73
CA LEU A 195 10.55 28.87 0.71
C LEU A 195 9.72 29.63 -0.33
N SER A 196 9.66 29.12 -1.56
CA SER A 196 8.69 29.57 -2.56
C SER A 196 8.57 28.51 -3.64
N CYS A 197 7.39 27.87 -3.68
CA CYS A 197 6.89 27.01 -4.77
C CYS A 197 7.55 25.63 -4.93
N TYR A 198 7.16 24.63 -4.14
CA TYR A 198 7.52 23.23 -4.41
C TYR A 198 6.41 22.47 -5.16
N ASN A 199 6.59 22.42 -6.49
CA ASN A 199 6.11 21.36 -7.38
C ASN A 199 6.88 20.06 -7.09
N PHE A 200 6.18 18.95 -6.84
CA PHE A 200 6.81 17.62 -6.82
C PHE A 200 6.94 17.06 -8.24
N GLY A 201 8.14 17.24 -8.82
CA GLY A 201 8.57 16.66 -10.08
C GLY A 201 9.98 16.08 -10.01
N LYS A 202 10.09 14.82 -10.44
CA LYS A 202 11.26 14.03 -10.90
C LYS A 202 12.24 13.45 -9.86
N ALA A 203 12.27 12.12 -9.84
CA ALA A 203 13.49 11.36 -10.09
C ALA A 203 13.18 10.24 -11.11
N SER A 204 13.99 10.18 -12.16
CA SER A 204 13.94 9.22 -13.26
C SER A 204 14.92 8.08 -13.00
N THR A 205 14.49 6.83 -13.20
CA THR A 205 15.38 5.66 -13.28
C THR A 205 15.13 4.90 -14.60
N PRO A 206 16.16 4.25 -15.18
CA PRO A 206 16.16 3.82 -16.57
C PRO A 206 15.34 2.53 -16.79
N SER A 207 14.85 2.38 -18.01
CA SER A 207 14.07 1.24 -18.45
C SER A 207 14.93 0.02 -18.76
N ILE A 208 14.48 -1.17 -18.37
CA ILE A 208 14.90 -2.45 -18.96
C ILE A 208 13.65 -3.17 -19.50
N HIS A 209 13.86 -3.83 -20.64
CA HIS A 209 12.87 -4.44 -21.53
C HIS A 209 12.00 -5.53 -20.88
N GLY A 210 10.80 -5.68 -21.44
CA GLY A 210 9.85 -6.72 -21.09
C GLY A 210 10.39 -8.13 -21.32
N ILE A 211 10.35 -8.92 -20.26
CA ILE A 211 10.07 -10.35 -20.22
C ILE A 211 9.18 -10.51 -18.97
N SER A 212 8.14 -11.33 -19.12
CA SER A 212 7.36 -11.91 -18.04
C SER A 212 8.19 -12.19 -16.80
N GLY A 213 7.78 -11.61 -15.68
CA GLY A 213 8.34 -11.89 -14.38
C GLY A 213 7.72 -10.90 -13.41
N THR A 214 6.98 -11.43 -12.43
CA THR A 214 7.08 -10.93 -11.07
C THR A 214 8.47 -10.32 -10.91
N ARG A 215 8.59 -9.00 -10.76
CA ARG A 215 9.85 -8.42 -10.28
C ARG A 215 10.11 -9.17 -8.99
N ASP A 216 11.11 -10.04 -9.03
CA ASP A 216 11.47 -10.89 -7.92
C ASP A 216 11.60 -9.99 -6.70
N THR A 217 10.60 -10.08 -5.83
CA THR A 217 10.76 -10.02 -4.40
C THR A 217 11.75 -11.12 -4.02
N SER A 218 13.01 -10.92 -4.40
CA SER A 218 14.18 -11.61 -3.83
C SER A 218 14.40 -11.20 -2.36
N MET A 219 13.50 -10.38 -1.80
CA MET A 219 13.31 -10.11 -0.37
C MET A 219 12.14 -10.89 0.26
N GLY A 220 11.24 -11.46 -0.56
CA GLY A 220 10.11 -12.26 -0.08
C GLY A 220 10.37 -13.77 -0.14
N ARG A 221 11.44 -14.21 -0.82
CA ARG A 221 11.75 -15.65 -0.92
C ARG A 221 12.45 -16.23 0.33
N GLU A 222 13.00 -15.38 1.19
CA GLU A 222 13.64 -15.80 2.45
C GLU A 222 12.68 -15.74 3.66
N ARG A 223 11.57 -15.00 3.56
CA ARG A 223 10.51 -14.94 4.57
C ARG A 223 9.45 -15.94 4.12
N GLY A 224 9.13 -16.98 4.91
CA GLY A 224 8.23 -18.08 4.50
C GLY A 224 6.76 -17.69 4.26
N GLU A 225 6.47 -16.41 4.05
CA GLU A 225 5.13 -15.82 3.98
C GLU A 225 4.60 -15.77 2.53
N PRO A 226 3.28 -15.86 2.33
CA PRO A 226 2.62 -15.53 1.07
C PRO A 226 3.04 -14.15 0.54
N PRO A 227 3.41 -14.00 -0.74
CA PRO A 227 3.83 -12.73 -1.33
C PRO A 227 2.87 -11.55 -1.10
N ILE A 228 1.55 -11.77 -1.22
CA ILE A 228 0.56 -10.71 -0.98
C ILE A 228 0.54 -10.31 0.49
N LEU A 229 0.64 -11.29 1.39
CA LEU A 229 0.66 -11.01 2.83
C LEU A 229 1.93 -10.26 3.23
N ALA A 230 3.09 -10.66 2.69
CA ALA A 230 4.35 -9.97 2.92
C ALA A 230 4.30 -8.51 2.44
N ALA A 231 3.67 -8.26 1.28
CA ALA A 231 3.42 -6.89 0.81
C ALA A 231 2.49 -6.12 1.76
N CYS A 232 1.42 -6.74 2.24
CA CYS A 232 0.49 -6.15 3.21
C CYS A 232 1.19 -5.82 4.57
N ILE A 233 2.10 -6.67 5.04
CA ILE A 233 2.91 -6.43 6.25
C ILE A 233 3.83 -5.22 6.07
N GLU A 234 4.48 -5.11 4.90
CA GLU A 234 5.27 -3.92 4.56
C GLU A 234 4.40 -2.66 4.52
N SER A 235 3.21 -2.72 3.90
CA SER A 235 2.29 -1.58 3.84
C SER A 235 1.78 -1.11 5.19
N ILE A 236 1.51 -2.04 6.11
CA ILE A 236 1.16 -1.70 7.50
C ILE A 236 2.35 -1.07 8.23
N THR A 237 3.55 -1.59 8.04
CA THR A 237 4.80 -1.04 8.61
C THR A 237 5.03 0.39 8.12
N ALA A 238 4.92 0.60 6.80
CA ALA A 238 5.04 1.91 6.18
C ALA A 238 3.97 2.87 6.72
N ALA A 239 2.70 2.46 6.77
CA ALA A 239 1.62 3.28 7.31
C ALA A 239 1.86 3.67 8.78
N PHE A 240 2.30 2.72 9.61
CA PHE A 240 2.64 2.99 11.01
C PHE A 240 3.77 4.01 11.15
N VAL A 241 4.81 3.95 10.34
CA VAL A 241 5.91 4.92 10.40
C VAL A 241 5.46 6.28 9.84
N THR A 242 4.76 6.27 8.71
CA THR A 242 4.31 7.46 7.99
C THR A 242 3.29 8.27 8.79
N VAL A 243 2.49 7.67 9.68
CA VAL A 243 1.55 8.43 10.53
C VAL A 243 2.31 9.46 11.38
N PHE A 244 3.43 9.08 11.99
CA PHE A 244 4.21 10.01 12.83
C PHE A 244 4.88 11.09 11.99
N GLN A 245 5.38 10.77 10.81
CA GLN A 245 5.94 11.75 9.88
C GLN A 245 4.89 12.79 9.46
N ILE A 246 3.67 12.34 9.15
CA ILE A 246 2.55 13.22 8.79
C ILE A 246 2.14 14.07 9.98
N LEU A 247 1.97 13.49 11.16
CA LEU A 247 1.58 14.23 12.37
C LEU A 247 2.60 15.30 12.74
N LEU A 248 3.89 15.03 12.60
CA LEU A 248 4.96 16.01 12.81
C LEU A 248 4.98 17.11 11.73
N SER A 249 4.62 16.77 10.50
CA SER A 249 4.59 17.70 9.37
C SER A 249 3.30 18.53 9.31
N LYS A 250 2.21 18.06 9.93
CA LYS A 250 0.88 18.67 9.90
C LYS A 250 0.35 18.97 11.31
N PRO A 251 0.72 20.13 11.90
CA PRO A 251 0.33 20.49 13.27
C PRO A 251 -1.18 20.50 13.52
N ILE A 252 -1.98 20.89 12.52
CA ILE A 252 -3.45 20.93 12.63
C ILE A 252 -4.02 19.53 12.85
N VAL A 253 -3.57 18.54 12.06
CA VAL A 253 -4.00 17.14 12.19
C VAL A 253 -3.60 16.60 13.56
N LEU A 254 -2.35 16.85 13.98
CA LEU A 254 -1.87 16.43 15.30
C LEU A 254 -2.66 17.07 16.45
N SER A 255 -2.98 18.36 16.35
CA SER A 255 -3.74 19.07 17.39
C SER A 255 -5.17 18.54 17.50
N THR A 256 -5.81 18.24 16.36
CA THR A 256 -7.17 17.69 16.31
C THR A 256 -7.20 16.27 16.88
N LEU A 257 -6.23 15.43 16.48
CA LEU A 257 -6.09 14.08 17.00
C LEU A 257 -5.83 14.10 18.51
N ARG A 258 -4.93 14.96 19.00
CA ARG A 258 -4.69 15.11 20.45
C ARG A 258 -5.95 15.56 21.19
N SER A 259 -6.71 16.49 20.64
CA SER A 259 -7.98 16.92 21.24
C SER A 259 -8.98 15.77 21.38
N GLU A 260 -9.07 14.87 20.38
CA GLU A 260 -9.90 13.67 20.48
C GLU A 260 -9.39 12.74 21.60
N LEU A 261 -8.09 12.44 21.62
CA LEU A 261 -7.47 11.56 22.62
C LEU A 261 -7.63 12.11 24.05
N ASP A 262 -7.42 13.41 24.25
CA ASP A 262 -7.56 14.06 25.56
C ASP A 262 -9.02 14.10 26.05
N SER A 263 -9.96 14.16 25.12
CA SER A 263 -11.40 14.20 25.41
C SER A 263 -12.00 12.82 25.66
N ALA A 264 -11.31 11.74 25.28
CA ALA A 264 -11.79 10.38 25.43
C ALA A 264 -11.68 9.88 26.89
N PRO A 265 -12.79 9.74 27.64
CA PRO A 265 -12.72 9.36 29.06
C PRO A 265 -12.17 7.95 29.27
N ARG A 266 -12.35 7.06 28.27
CA ARG A 266 -11.89 5.66 28.30
C ARG A 266 -10.36 5.52 28.34
N LEU A 267 -9.65 6.54 27.89
CA LEU A 267 -8.18 6.58 27.90
C LEU A 267 -7.63 7.15 29.22
N ARG A 268 -8.47 7.77 30.05
CA ARG A 268 -8.06 8.33 31.34
C ARG A 268 -7.95 7.19 32.37
N ASP A 269 -6.88 7.23 33.17
CA ASP A 269 -6.64 6.34 34.32
C ASP A 269 -6.27 4.86 34.06
N LYS A 270 -5.92 4.48 32.82
CA LYS A 270 -5.42 3.13 32.55
C LYS A 270 -3.89 3.02 32.70
N SER A 271 -3.44 2.43 33.81
CA SER A 271 -2.02 2.09 34.05
C SER A 271 -1.48 0.98 33.12
N ALA A 272 -2.36 0.14 32.56
CA ALA A 272 -2.02 -0.95 31.64
C ALA A 272 -2.12 -0.59 30.14
N GLY A 273 -2.47 0.67 29.80
CA GLY A 273 -2.71 1.11 28.42
C GLY A 273 -4.14 0.83 27.92
N PRO A 274 -4.51 1.33 26.72
CA PRO A 274 -5.86 1.19 26.17
C PRO A 274 -6.14 -0.20 25.58
N SER A 275 -7.39 -0.67 25.69
CA SER A 275 -7.89 -1.87 25.02
C SER A 275 -8.40 -1.56 23.61
N TRP A 276 -8.54 -2.57 22.74
CA TRP A 276 -9.09 -2.43 21.40
C TRP A 276 -10.49 -1.80 21.40
N SER A 277 -11.30 -2.13 22.40
CA SER A 277 -12.62 -1.53 22.63
C SER A 277 -12.57 -0.03 22.97
N ASP A 278 -11.48 0.46 23.57
CA ASP A 278 -11.29 1.89 23.76
C ASP A 278 -10.96 2.58 22.43
N LEU A 279 -10.16 1.90 21.58
CA LEU A 279 -9.73 2.41 20.28
C LEU A 279 -10.88 2.54 19.27
N ALA A 280 -11.95 1.75 19.42
CA ALA A 280 -13.14 1.80 18.57
C ALA A 280 -13.95 3.12 18.74
N GLY A 281 -13.72 3.87 19.82
CA GLY A 281 -14.39 5.14 20.11
C GLY A 281 -13.67 6.38 19.57
N LEU A 282 -12.69 6.22 18.66
CA LEU A 282 -11.79 7.29 18.20
C LEU A 282 -11.90 7.48 16.67
N PRO A 283 -12.99 8.11 16.18
CA PRO A 283 -13.25 8.23 14.75
C PRO A 283 -12.21 9.05 13.99
N TYR A 284 -11.64 10.10 14.59
CA TYR A 284 -10.60 10.90 13.94
C TYR A 284 -9.27 10.14 13.87
N LEU A 285 -8.91 9.36 14.90
CA LEU A 285 -7.79 8.43 14.82
C LEU A 285 -7.95 7.45 13.65
N ASP A 286 -9.13 6.84 13.50
CA ASP A 286 -9.42 5.93 12.38
C ASP A 286 -9.31 6.64 11.03
N ALA A 287 -9.84 7.85 10.93
CA ALA A 287 -9.73 8.69 9.75
C ALA A 287 -8.26 9.01 9.39
N VAL A 288 -7.45 9.37 10.39
CA VAL A 288 -6.01 9.67 10.21
C VAL A 288 -5.26 8.44 9.75
N LEU A 289 -5.53 7.28 10.36
CA LEU A 289 -4.85 6.04 10.03
C LEU A 289 -5.24 5.50 8.65
N LYS A 290 -6.52 5.54 8.28
CA LYS A 290 -6.99 5.17 6.93
C LYS A 290 -6.41 6.09 5.85
N GLU A 291 -6.38 7.41 6.10
CA GLU A 291 -5.74 8.34 5.17
C GLU A 291 -4.23 8.13 5.10
N THR A 292 -3.60 7.71 6.19
CA THR A 292 -2.18 7.36 6.21
C THR A 292 -1.89 6.10 5.40
N MET A 293 -2.72 5.06 5.53
CA MET A 293 -2.64 3.84 4.71
C MET A 293 -2.76 4.17 3.23
N ARG A 294 -3.72 5.03 2.85
CA ARG A 294 -3.87 5.51 1.46
C ARG A 294 -2.57 6.15 0.96
N HIS A 295 -1.95 7.01 1.76
CA HIS A 295 -0.68 7.65 1.40
C HIS A 295 0.52 6.68 1.37
N ALA A 296 0.59 5.72 2.28
CA ALA A 296 1.63 4.70 2.28
C ALA A 296 1.57 3.85 1.00
N LEU A 297 0.37 3.40 0.60
CA LEU A 297 0.17 2.66 -0.65
C LEU A 297 0.53 3.48 -1.90
N LEU A 298 0.27 4.79 -1.90
CA LEU A 298 0.71 5.70 -2.96
C LEU A 298 2.24 5.80 -3.07
N ILE A 299 2.95 5.73 -1.93
CA ILE A 299 4.42 5.80 -1.88
C ILE A 299 5.04 4.49 -2.36
N GLU A 300 4.51 3.35 -1.90
CA GLU A 300 4.98 2.02 -2.30
C GLU A 300 4.76 1.73 -3.77
N ASN A 301 3.64 2.23 -4.30
CA ASN A 301 3.36 2.27 -5.72
C ASN A 301 3.45 0.90 -6.41
N GLN A 302 2.93 -0.14 -5.75
CA GLN A 302 2.95 -1.52 -6.27
C GLN A 302 1.90 -1.70 -7.37
N HIS A 303 2.35 -1.97 -8.59
CA HIS A 303 1.45 -2.13 -9.75
C HIS A 303 0.98 -3.57 -9.86
N GLY A 304 -0.29 -3.78 -10.20
CA GLY A 304 -0.83 -5.10 -10.42
C GLY A 304 -1.22 -5.34 -11.88
N MET A 305 -1.14 -6.60 -12.30
CA MET A 305 -1.67 -7.05 -13.58
C MET A 305 -2.16 -8.50 -13.52
N ARG A 306 -3.07 -8.84 -14.44
CA ARG A 306 -3.60 -10.19 -14.67
C ARG A 306 -3.95 -10.36 -16.14
N LEU A 307 -3.70 -11.54 -16.69
CA LEU A 307 -4.23 -11.97 -17.99
C LEU A 307 -5.66 -12.49 -17.79
N THR A 308 -6.63 -12.01 -18.57
CA THR A 308 -8.01 -12.47 -18.43
C THR A 308 -8.20 -13.85 -19.06
N ASP A 309 -8.63 -14.84 -18.27
CA ASP A 309 -8.85 -16.22 -18.76
C ASP A 309 -10.20 -16.41 -19.47
N GLY A 310 -11.16 -15.51 -19.25
CA GLY A 310 -12.49 -15.50 -19.85
C GLY A 310 -12.96 -14.09 -20.21
N PRO A 311 -14.19 -13.92 -20.74
CA PRO A 311 -14.80 -12.59 -20.83
C PRO A 311 -15.01 -12.04 -19.42
N LEU A 312 -14.56 -10.81 -19.20
CA LEU A 312 -14.71 -10.09 -17.96
C LEU A 312 -15.66 -8.92 -18.20
N ASP A 313 -16.78 -8.87 -17.48
CA ASP A 313 -17.67 -7.71 -17.51
C ASP A 313 -17.38 -6.82 -16.30
N MET A 314 -16.97 -5.58 -16.53
CA MET A 314 -16.72 -4.59 -15.47
C MET A 314 -17.64 -3.41 -15.71
N SER A 315 -18.63 -3.20 -14.84
CA SER A 315 -19.53 -2.05 -14.93
C SER A 315 -20.17 -1.86 -16.32
N GLY A 316 -20.49 -2.97 -17.01
CA GLY A 316 -21.05 -2.98 -18.38
C GLY A 316 -20.01 -2.87 -19.51
N ILE A 317 -18.72 -2.86 -19.19
CA ILE A 317 -17.60 -2.89 -20.13
C ILE A 317 -17.09 -4.33 -20.26
N GLY A 318 -17.42 -4.96 -21.37
CA GLY A 318 -16.89 -6.29 -21.73
C GLY A 318 -15.42 -6.23 -22.13
N ILE A 319 -14.55 -6.82 -21.30
CA ILE A 319 -13.14 -7.12 -21.59
C ILE A 319 -13.03 -8.54 -22.15
N PRO A 320 -12.48 -8.72 -23.36
CA PRO A 320 -12.35 -10.04 -23.95
C PRO A 320 -11.20 -10.84 -23.34
N ARG A 321 -11.31 -12.18 -23.38
CA ARG A 321 -10.25 -13.13 -22.99
C ARG A 321 -8.89 -12.78 -23.60
N GLY A 322 -7.80 -13.04 -22.90
CA GLY A 322 -6.44 -12.81 -23.39
C GLY A 322 -6.06 -11.32 -23.47
N THR A 323 -6.84 -10.46 -22.82
CA THR A 323 -6.47 -9.08 -22.55
C THR A 323 -5.70 -9.03 -21.24
N ILE A 324 -4.64 -8.23 -21.17
CA ILE A 324 -3.95 -7.93 -19.93
C ILE A 324 -4.68 -6.78 -19.26
N VAL A 325 -5.21 -7.04 -18.07
CA VAL A 325 -5.79 -6.03 -17.18
C VAL A 325 -4.73 -5.63 -16.18
N SER A 326 -4.56 -4.33 -15.98
CA SER A 326 -3.58 -3.77 -15.05
C SER A 326 -4.24 -2.68 -14.22
N TRP A 327 -3.67 -2.40 -13.05
CA TRP A 327 -4.09 -1.29 -12.21
C TRP A 327 -2.86 -0.68 -11.53
N HIS A 328 -3.00 0.57 -11.17
CA HIS A 328 -1.94 1.36 -10.57
C HIS A 328 -2.48 2.07 -9.32
N PRO A 329 -1.84 1.94 -8.15
CA PRO A 329 -2.34 2.53 -6.90
C PRO A 329 -2.63 4.02 -7.03
N PHE A 330 -1.74 4.77 -7.67
CA PHE A 330 -1.97 6.20 -7.95
C PHE A 330 -3.25 6.50 -8.73
N ALA A 331 -3.66 5.66 -9.69
CA ALA A 331 -4.90 5.90 -10.44
C ALA A 331 -6.14 5.56 -9.61
N VAL A 332 -6.08 4.50 -8.79
CA VAL A 332 -7.16 4.07 -7.90
C VAL A 332 -7.33 5.02 -6.71
N LEU A 333 -6.25 5.28 -5.98
CA LEU A 333 -6.23 6.03 -4.72
C LEU A 333 -6.25 7.55 -4.89
N CYS A 334 -6.08 8.05 -6.12
CA CYS A 334 -6.31 9.44 -6.49
C CYS A 334 -7.53 9.59 -7.42
N ASN A 335 -8.45 8.61 -7.43
CA ASN A 335 -9.68 8.72 -8.20
C ASN A 335 -10.63 9.75 -7.56
N ASP A 336 -10.93 10.82 -8.28
CA ASP A 336 -11.74 11.94 -7.80
C ASP A 336 -13.20 11.51 -7.53
N SER A 337 -13.71 10.47 -8.19
CA SER A 337 -15.07 9.94 -7.93
C SER A 337 -15.18 9.20 -6.60
N VAL A 338 -14.07 8.62 -6.12
CA VAL A 338 -14.00 7.86 -4.87
C VAL A 338 -13.58 8.76 -3.72
N TYR A 339 -12.45 9.46 -3.89
CA TYR A 339 -11.83 10.24 -2.82
C TYR A 339 -12.13 11.75 -2.90
N GLY A 340 -12.83 12.23 -3.93
CA GLY A 340 -13.11 13.65 -4.14
C GLY A 340 -11.99 14.39 -4.87
N VAL A 341 -12.28 15.62 -5.33
CA VAL A 341 -11.37 16.44 -6.15
C VAL A 341 -10.03 16.79 -5.48
N ASP A 342 -9.95 16.65 -4.16
CA ASP A 342 -8.77 16.90 -3.36
C ASP A 342 -8.02 15.60 -2.98
N ALA A 343 -8.21 14.49 -3.72
CA ALA A 343 -7.60 13.20 -3.45
C ALA A 343 -6.05 13.23 -3.37
N GLY A 344 -5.40 14.21 -4.00
CA GLY A 344 -3.95 14.42 -3.87
C GLY A 344 -3.49 14.97 -2.52
N ALA A 345 -4.41 15.51 -1.70
CA ALA A 345 -4.10 16.09 -0.40
C ALA A 345 -4.41 15.11 0.74
N PHE A 346 -3.50 15.02 1.71
CA PHE A 346 -3.75 14.31 2.97
C PHE A 346 -4.79 15.07 3.80
N LYS A 347 -6.00 14.51 3.89
CA LYS A 347 -7.17 15.11 4.56
C LYS A 347 -8.00 14.01 5.24
N PRO A 348 -7.73 13.69 6.51
CA PRO A 348 -8.46 12.67 7.26
C PRO A 348 -9.98 12.88 7.27
N GLU A 349 -10.42 14.13 7.28
CA GLU A 349 -11.84 14.52 7.41
C GLU A 349 -12.74 13.93 6.31
N ARG A 350 -12.16 13.47 5.18
CA ARG A 350 -12.90 12.76 4.13
C ARG A 350 -13.53 11.46 4.61
N TRP A 351 -12.90 10.78 5.57
CA TRP A 351 -13.40 9.54 6.16
C TRP A 351 -14.51 9.77 7.20
N LEU A 352 -14.80 11.04 7.53
CA LEU A 352 -15.84 11.44 8.47
C LEU A 352 -17.05 12.10 7.80
N SER A 353 -16.83 12.70 6.62
CA SER A 353 -17.83 13.50 5.91
C SER A 353 -18.49 12.77 4.74
N ALA A 354 -17.90 11.69 4.25
CA ALA A 354 -18.46 10.88 3.18
C ALA A 354 -19.71 10.09 3.63
N ASP A 355 -20.60 9.79 2.68
CA ASP A 355 -21.75 8.93 2.92
C ASP A 355 -21.34 7.44 3.02
N HIS A 356 -22.25 6.59 3.47
CA HIS A 356 -21.93 5.17 3.69
C HIS A 356 -21.45 4.45 2.41
N PRO A 357 -22.10 4.60 1.24
CA PRO A 357 -21.61 3.98 0.00
C PRO A 357 -20.20 4.45 -0.37
N GLN A 358 -19.92 5.76 -0.29
CA GLN A 358 -18.60 6.30 -0.59
C GLN A 358 -17.54 5.80 0.40
N LEU A 359 -17.86 5.72 1.69
CA LEU A 359 -16.95 5.15 2.70
C LEU A 359 -16.60 3.69 2.40
N THR A 360 -17.58 2.90 1.95
CA THR A 360 -17.34 1.52 1.50
C THR A 360 -16.39 1.51 0.31
N PHE A 361 -16.63 2.33 -0.72
CA PHE A 361 -15.74 2.41 -1.89
C PHE A 361 -14.32 2.84 -1.51
N MET A 362 -14.18 3.84 -0.64
CA MET A 362 -12.88 4.32 -0.18
C MET A 362 -12.12 3.26 0.61
N HIS A 363 -12.82 2.49 1.46
CA HIS A 363 -12.23 1.39 2.23
C HIS A 363 -11.77 0.25 1.33
N GLU A 364 -12.66 -0.23 0.46
CA GLU A 364 -12.36 -1.35 -0.44
C GLU A 364 -11.23 -1.01 -1.41
N SER A 365 -11.12 0.25 -1.83
CA SER A 365 -10.04 0.75 -2.69
C SER A 365 -8.64 0.70 -2.07
N LEU A 366 -8.49 0.48 -0.75
CA LEU A 366 -7.19 0.33 -0.07
C LEU A 366 -6.53 -1.04 -0.34
N VAL A 367 -6.72 -1.60 -1.53
CA VAL A 367 -6.12 -2.88 -1.95
C VAL A 367 -4.59 -2.77 -2.05
N PRO A 368 -3.84 -3.84 -1.71
CA PRO A 368 -4.32 -5.15 -1.23
C PRO A 368 -4.68 -5.18 0.26
N LEU A 369 -4.39 -4.14 1.04
CA LEU A 369 -4.57 -4.11 2.50
C LEU A 369 -6.02 -4.39 2.92
N SER A 370 -7.01 -3.78 2.27
CA SER A 370 -8.43 -4.01 2.55
C SER A 370 -8.81 -5.49 2.46
N VAL A 371 -8.31 -6.18 1.44
CA VAL A 371 -8.53 -7.62 1.23
C VAL A 371 -7.79 -8.45 2.28
N CYS A 372 -6.51 -8.16 2.53
CA CYS A 372 -5.71 -8.88 3.52
C CYS A 372 -6.31 -8.77 4.93
N LEU A 373 -6.72 -7.56 5.34
CA LEU A 373 -7.32 -7.31 6.66
C LEU A 373 -8.65 -8.05 6.81
N ALA A 374 -9.47 -8.10 5.75
CA ALA A 374 -10.76 -8.80 5.78
C ALA A 374 -10.63 -10.34 5.77
N GLU A 375 -9.65 -10.89 5.06
CA GLU A 375 -9.51 -12.35 4.90
C GLU A 375 -8.51 -12.97 5.89
N TYR A 376 -7.71 -12.18 6.62
CA TYR A 376 -6.67 -12.68 7.53
C TYR A 376 -6.68 -11.96 8.89
N PRO A 377 -7.50 -12.44 9.86
CA PRO A 377 -7.75 -11.76 11.15
C PRO A 377 -6.50 -11.50 11.99
N LYS A 378 -5.45 -12.32 11.84
CA LYS A 378 -4.18 -12.11 12.53
C LYS A 378 -3.49 -10.81 12.06
N LEU A 379 -3.58 -10.45 10.78
CA LEU A 379 -3.09 -9.17 10.27
C LEU A 379 -3.92 -7.99 10.79
N GLU A 380 -5.24 -8.16 10.89
CA GLU A 380 -6.10 -7.17 11.51
C GLU A 380 -5.71 -6.93 12.98
N SER A 381 -5.44 -8.00 13.72
CA SER A 381 -4.97 -7.93 15.11
C SER A 381 -3.63 -7.17 15.21
N ALA A 382 -2.68 -7.46 14.32
CA ALA A 382 -1.40 -6.77 14.28
C ALA A 382 -1.56 -5.27 13.99
N TRP A 383 -2.49 -4.90 13.10
CA TRP A 383 -2.80 -3.50 12.82
C TRP A 383 -3.42 -2.79 14.04
N LEU A 384 -4.32 -3.44 14.77
CA LEU A 384 -4.90 -2.89 16.00
C LEU A 384 -3.85 -2.65 17.10
N GLU A 385 -2.89 -3.56 17.23
CA GLU A 385 -1.75 -3.39 18.16
C GLU A 385 -0.83 -2.22 17.75
N LEU A 386 -0.60 -2.01 16.46
CA LEU A 386 0.12 -0.82 15.97
C LEU A 386 -0.69 0.46 16.18
N LYS A 387 -2.01 0.44 15.94
CA LYS A 387 -2.92 1.54 16.28
C LYS A 387 -2.87 1.88 17.77
N LYS A 388 -2.83 0.88 18.65
CA LYS A 388 -2.63 1.04 20.10
C LYS A 388 -1.33 1.79 20.39
N THR A 389 -0.25 1.42 19.72
CA THR A 389 1.05 2.10 19.88
C THR A 389 0.98 3.58 19.50
N VAL A 390 0.28 3.92 18.40
CA VAL A 390 0.08 5.33 18.01
C VAL A 390 -0.60 6.11 19.14
N VAL A 391 -1.65 5.56 19.74
CA VAL A 391 -2.34 6.21 20.87
C VAL A 391 -1.41 6.38 22.06
N VAL A 392 -0.72 5.32 22.49
CA VAL A 392 0.14 5.35 23.68
C VAL A 392 1.30 6.33 23.51
N LEU A 393 1.89 6.44 22.31
CA LEU A 393 2.97 7.39 22.05
C LEU A 393 2.50 8.86 21.97
N LEU A 394 1.22 9.09 21.64
CA LEU A 394 0.63 10.43 21.58
C LEU A 394 0.04 10.90 22.91
N LEU A 395 -0.35 9.97 23.79
CA LEU A 395 -0.87 10.30 25.11
C LEU A 395 0.23 10.96 25.98
N PRO A 396 -0.11 12.03 26.72
CA PRO A 396 0.82 12.62 27.65
C PRO A 396 1.20 11.60 28.72
N SER A 397 2.50 11.50 29.04
CA SER A 397 2.96 10.69 30.17
C SER A 397 2.15 11.08 31.41
N PRO A 398 1.64 10.12 32.21
CA PRO A 398 0.95 10.45 33.44
C PRO A 398 1.86 11.37 34.23
N ARG A 399 1.36 12.58 34.52
CA ARG A 399 2.08 13.54 35.36
C ARG A 399 2.36 12.79 36.64
N GLY A 400 3.64 12.46 36.88
CA GLY A 400 4.06 11.88 38.15
C GLY A 400 3.43 12.70 39.25
N GLY A 401 2.66 12.04 40.11
CA GLY A 401 2.01 12.68 41.24
C GLY A 401 3.02 13.62 41.88
N VAL A 402 2.63 14.88 42.03
CA VAL A 402 3.40 15.89 42.76
C VAL A 402 3.83 15.22 44.06
N CYS A 403 5.12 14.88 44.15
CA CYS A 403 5.72 14.41 45.37
C CYS A 403 5.68 15.62 46.29
N ARG A 404 4.57 15.78 47.03
CA ARG A 404 4.46 16.73 48.13
C ARG A 404 5.51 16.27 49.13
N ARG A 405 6.69 16.88 49.05
CA ARG A 405 7.61 16.95 50.18
C ARG A 405 6.88 17.75 51.25
N THR A 406 6.21 17.04 52.14
CA THR A 406 5.88 17.54 53.48
C THR A 406 7.05 17.28 54.38
#